data_AF-A0A958UEG6-F1
#
_entry.id   AF-A0A958UEG6-F1
#
_cell.length_a   1.000
_cell.length_b   1.000
_cell.length_c   1.000
_cell.angle_alpha   90.00
_cell.angle_beta   90.00
_cell.angle_gamma   90.00
#
_symmetry.space_group_name_H-M   'P 1'
#
loop_
_entity.id
_entity.type
_entity.pdbx_description
1 polymer ?
#
loop_
_entity_poly.entity_id
_entity_poly.type
_entity_poly.pdbx_seq_one_letter_code
_entity_poly.pdbx_strand_id
1 'polypeptide(L)'
;MGLKQIDFGKALLKVLELIIVKPFTLPWQIYKSALVNLSNSNSNDSEEKVLSPEFPLFTWFIRMFDALIAIIYPIGVILALIAGLNEYTGSFASFLVTLAMTYFAPLGVGLIRELYQLSLKMVLYLKIISTK
;
A
#
# COMPACT_ATOMS: atom_id res chain seq x y z
N MET A 1 -3.02 -39.79 -13.62
CA MET A 1 -3.15 -38.44 -13.01
C MET A 1 -4.47 -38.41 -12.26
N GLY A 2 -4.43 -38.42 -10.92
CA GLY A 2 -5.66 -38.41 -10.11
C GLY A 2 -6.34 -37.04 -10.19
N LEU A 3 -7.60 -37.01 -10.63
CA LEU A 3 -8.42 -35.81 -10.62
C LEU A 3 -8.65 -35.40 -9.15
N LYS A 4 -8.01 -34.31 -8.71
CA LYS A 4 -8.32 -33.70 -7.40
C LYS A 4 -9.79 -33.30 -7.42
N GLN A 5 -10.60 -33.92 -6.56
CA GLN A 5 -11.99 -33.50 -6.36
C GLN A 5 -12.00 -32.05 -5.89
N ILE A 6 -12.77 -31.22 -6.58
CA ILE A 6 -12.97 -29.82 -6.21
C ILE A 6 -13.98 -29.80 -5.07
N ASP A 7 -13.51 -29.44 -3.88
CA ASP A 7 -14.39 -29.12 -2.75
C ASP A 7 -15.02 -27.74 -3.01
N PHE A 8 -16.25 -27.75 -3.53
CA PHE A 8 -17.00 -26.54 -3.86
C PHE A 8 -17.25 -25.65 -2.64
N GLY A 9 -17.43 -26.23 -1.45
CA GLY A 9 -17.63 -25.45 -0.22
C GLY A 9 -16.37 -24.67 0.16
N LYS A 10 -15.22 -25.35 0.10
CA LYS A 10 -13.92 -24.70 0.34
C LYS A 10 -13.58 -23.66 -0.74
N ALA A 11 -13.93 -23.93 -2.00
CA ALA A 11 -13.75 -22.99 -3.09
C ALA A 11 -14.62 -21.73 -2.89
N LEU A 12 -15.90 -21.88 -2.53
CA LEU A 12 -16.81 -20.76 -2.26
C LEU A 12 -16.31 -19.90 -1.09
N LEU A 13 -15.87 -20.52 0.01
CA LEU A 13 -15.30 -19.80 1.15
C LEU A 13 -14.06 -19.00 0.75
N LYS A 14 -13.17 -19.60 -0.07
CA LYS A 14 -11.99 -18.90 -0.57
C LYS A 14 -12.35 -17.74 -1.50
N VAL A 15 -13.39 -17.87 -2.32
CA VAL A 15 -13.90 -16.78 -3.16
C VAL A 15 -14.45 -15.64 -2.30
N LEU A 16 -15.25 -15.95 -1.27
CA LEU A 16 -15.78 -14.94 -0.34
C LEU A 16 -14.65 -14.22 0.42
N GLU A 17 -13.65 -14.96 0.89
CA GLU A 17 -12.46 -14.39 1.51
C GLU A 17 -11.72 -13.43 0.55
N LEU A 18 -11.57 -13.83 -0.72
CA LEU A 18 -10.85 -13.02 -1.71
C LEU A 18 -11.62 -11.76 -2.13
N ILE A 19 -12.94 -11.84 -2.23
CA ILE A 19 -13.78 -10.73 -2.72
C ILE A 19 -14.13 -9.76 -1.58
N ILE A 20 -14.37 -10.27 -0.38
CA ILE A 20 -14.85 -9.45 0.74
C ILE A 20 -13.71 -9.12 1.69
N VAL A 21 -12.93 -10.10 2.16
CA VAL A 21 -11.96 -9.85 3.23
C VAL A 21 -10.70 -9.17 2.70
N LYS A 22 -10.20 -9.59 1.53
CA LYS A 22 -8.96 -9.02 0.98
C LYS A 22 -9.05 -7.52 0.67
N PRO A 23 -10.07 -6.99 -0.03
CA PRO A 23 -10.12 -5.56 -0.34
C PRO A 23 -10.12 -4.67 0.90
N PHE A 24 -10.67 -5.14 2.02
CA PHE A 24 -10.65 -4.41 3.29
C PHE A 24 -9.34 -4.60 4.05
N THR A 25 -8.72 -5.78 4.01
CA THR A 25 -7.44 -5.99 4.72
C THR A 25 -6.23 -5.37 4.00
N LEU A 26 -6.29 -5.20 2.68
CA LEU A 26 -5.20 -4.68 1.86
C LEU A 26 -4.76 -3.24 2.23
N PRO A 27 -5.66 -2.25 2.36
CA PRO A 27 -5.25 -0.89 2.75
C PRO A 27 -4.48 -0.87 4.07
N TRP A 28 -4.92 -1.66 5.05
CA TRP A 28 -4.25 -1.80 6.34
C TRP A 28 -2.86 -2.44 6.22
N GLN A 29 -2.75 -3.49 5.40
CA GLN A 29 -1.46 -4.15 5.13
C GLN A 29 -0.47 -3.20 4.46
N ILE A 30 -0.93 -2.42 3.48
CA ILE A 30 -0.12 -1.41 2.78
C ILE A 30 0.36 -0.34 3.77
N TYR A 31 -0.56 0.17 4.61
CA TYR A 31 -0.22 1.16 5.64
C TYR A 31 0.85 0.63 6.62
N LYS A 32 0.65 -0.59 7.14
CA LYS A 32 1.61 -1.21 8.05
C LYS A 32 2.97 -1.45 7.37
N SER A 33 2.96 -1.90 6.12
CA SER A 33 4.19 -2.09 5.32
C SER A 33 4.94 -0.77 5.15
N ALA A 34 4.25 0.33 4.82
CA ALA A 34 4.86 1.65 4.70
C ALA A 34 5.51 2.11 6.02
N LEU A 35 4.83 1.94 7.16
CA LEU A 35 5.39 2.25 8.48
C LEU A 35 6.63 1.40 8.81
N VAL A 36 6.62 0.12 8.46
CA VAL A 36 7.76 -0.78 8.65
C VAL A 36 8.93 -0.32 7.77
N ASN A 37 8.70 0.05 6.52
CA ASN A 37 9.76 0.53 5.63
C ASN A 37 10.37 1.85 6.11
N LEU A 38 9.53 2.78 6.58
CA LEU A 38 10.01 4.06 7.12
C LEU A 38 10.84 3.87 8.40
N SER A 39 10.36 3.03 9.32
CA SER A 39 11.05 2.76 10.59
C SER A 39 12.36 1.99 10.41
N ASN A 40 12.46 1.15 9.36
CA ASN A 40 13.65 0.35 9.07
C ASN A 40 14.50 0.91 7.93
N SER A 41 14.35 2.20 7.60
CA SER A 41 15.05 2.88 6.48
C SER A 41 16.58 2.85 6.57
N ASN A 42 17.15 2.53 7.74
CA ASN A 42 18.58 2.35 7.99
C ASN A 42 19.06 0.89 8.05
N SER A 43 18.18 -0.09 7.90
CA SER A 43 18.57 -1.51 7.93
C SER A 43 19.38 -1.88 6.68
N ASN A 44 20.46 -2.64 6.89
CA ASN A 44 21.45 -3.00 5.86
C ASN A 44 20.92 -3.94 4.76
N ASP A 45 19.72 -4.52 4.92
CA ASP A 45 19.15 -5.57 4.05
C ASP A 45 18.12 -5.07 3.01
N SER A 46 17.93 -3.75 2.86
CA SER A 46 16.93 -3.24 1.92
C SER A 46 17.45 -3.22 0.47
N GLU A 47 16.67 -3.80 -0.47
CA GLU A 47 16.91 -3.76 -1.93
C GLU A 47 17.21 -2.33 -2.43
N GLU A 48 16.60 -1.33 -1.79
CA GLU A 48 16.80 0.09 -2.08
C GLU A 48 18.20 0.59 -1.72
N LYS A 49 18.86 0.06 -0.68
CA LYS A 49 20.22 0.46 -0.28
C LYS A 49 21.28 0.02 -1.28
N VAL A 50 21.07 -1.13 -1.93
CA VAL A 50 21.95 -1.65 -2.99
C VAL A 50 21.95 -0.73 -4.22
N LEU A 51 20.81 -0.08 -4.50
CA LEU A 51 20.65 0.83 -5.64
C LEU A 51 20.75 2.31 -5.30
N SER A 52 20.71 2.68 -4.02
CA SER A 52 20.85 4.07 -3.55
C SER A 52 22.09 4.80 -4.08
N PRO A 53 23.27 4.15 -4.26
CA PRO A 53 24.45 4.84 -4.80
C PRO A 53 24.31 5.23 -6.28
N GLU A 54 23.54 4.45 -7.06
CA GLU A 54 23.38 4.64 -8.51
C GLU A 54 22.12 5.43 -8.85
N PHE A 55 21.06 5.29 -8.06
CA PHE A 55 19.77 5.96 -8.25
C PHE A 55 19.23 6.57 -6.94
N PRO A 56 19.95 7.52 -6.32
CA PRO A 56 19.56 8.12 -5.03
C PRO A 56 18.24 8.89 -5.11
N LEU A 57 18.00 9.60 -6.22
CA LEU A 57 16.76 10.37 -6.41
C LEU A 57 15.54 9.47 -6.58
N PHE A 58 15.69 8.35 -7.30
CA PHE A 58 14.57 7.44 -7.55
C PHE A 58 14.21 6.63 -6.31
N THR A 59 15.21 6.16 -5.56
CA THR A 59 14.99 5.49 -4.27
C THR A 59 14.35 6.44 -3.24
N TRP A 60 14.80 7.70 -3.19
CA TRP A 60 14.13 8.74 -2.39
C TRP A 60 12.67 8.97 -2.83
N PHE A 61 12.41 9.03 -4.14
CA PHE A 61 11.05 9.21 -4.67
C PHE A 61 10.11 8.05 -4.30
N ILE A 62 10.57 6.79 -4.34
CA ILE A 62 9.78 5.64 -3.86
C ILE A 62 9.47 5.77 -2.36
N ARG A 63 10.46 6.17 -1.56
CA ARG A 63 10.29 6.36 -0.10
C ARG A 63 9.32 7.49 0.24
N MET A 64 9.19 8.49 -0.62
CA MET A 64 8.17 9.54 -0.45
C MET A 64 6.76 8.96 -0.46
N PHE A 65 6.48 7.90 -1.23
CA PHE A 65 5.17 7.25 -1.19
C PHE A 65 4.90 6.57 0.16
N ASP A 66 5.90 5.98 0.80
CA ASP A 66 5.73 5.41 2.14
C ASP A 66 5.39 6.50 3.16
N ALA A 67 6.08 7.64 3.08
CA ALA A 67 5.78 8.80 3.92
C ALA A 67 4.36 9.33 3.67
N LEU A 68 3.94 9.42 2.41
CA LEU A 68 2.58 9.79 2.04
C LEU A 68 1.56 8.81 2.62
N ILE A 69 1.77 7.51 2.50
CA ILE A 69 0.89 6.48 3.05
C ILE A 69 0.77 6.62 4.57
N ALA A 70 1.88 6.86 5.27
CA ALA A 70 1.91 6.99 6.73
C ALA A 70 1.07 8.17 7.25
N ILE A 71 1.03 9.29 6.50
CA ILE A 71 0.28 10.49 6.90
C ILE A 71 -1.19 10.45 6.49
N ILE A 72 -1.60 9.57 5.55
CA ILE A 72 -3.00 9.50 5.06
C ILE A 72 -3.98 9.27 6.20
N TYR A 73 -3.70 8.34 7.12
CA TYR A 73 -4.63 8.06 8.23
C TYR A 73 -4.71 9.19 9.26
N PRO A 74 -3.60 9.75 9.79
CA PRO A 74 -3.66 10.92 10.66
C PRO A 74 -4.39 12.11 10.02
N ILE A 75 -4.05 12.44 8.77
CA ILE A 75 -4.66 13.57 8.05
C ILE A 75 -6.13 13.29 7.77
N GLY A 76 -6.47 12.09 7.32
CA GLY A 76 -7.84 11.75 6.98
C GLY A 76 -8.77 11.69 8.19
N VAL A 77 -8.28 11.37 9.39
CA VAL A 77 -9.05 11.53 10.63
C VAL A 77 -9.36 13.00 10.90
N ILE A 78 -8.37 13.89 10.74
CA ILE A 78 -8.58 15.35 10.90
C ILE A 78 -9.59 15.85 9.88
N LEU A 79 -9.45 15.46 8.61
CA LEU A 79 -10.38 15.83 7.53
C LEU A 79 -11.79 15.29 7.79
N ALA A 80 -11.92 14.06 8.29
CA ALA A 80 -13.22 13.48 8.64
C ALA A 80 -13.90 14.30 9.74
N LEU A 81 -13.17 14.69 10.78
CA LEU A 81 -13.69 15.54 11.85
C LEU A 81 -14.13 16.92 11.32
N ILE A 82 -13.32 17.58 10.49
CA ILE A 82 -13.69 18.85 9.86
C ILE A 82 -14.95 18.67 9.00
N ALA A 83 -14.99 17.61 8.18
CA ALA A 83 -16.13 17.31 7.30
C ALA A 83 -17.41 16.99 8.06
N GLY A 84 -17.32 16.45 9.28
CA GLY A 84 -18.47 16.14 10.13
C GLY A 84 -18.96 17.32 10.98
N LEU A 85 -18.08 18.25 11.35
CA LEU A 85 -18.38 19.39 12.24
C LEU A 85 -18.73 20.69 11.50
N ASN A 86 -18.57 20.73 10.17
CA ASN A 86 -18.81 21.95 9.39
C ASN A 86 -20.31 22.29 9.32
N GLU A 87 -20.73 23.51 9.62
CA GLU A 87 -22.16 23.88 9.63
C GLU A 87 -22.81 23.90 8.23
N TYR A 88 -22.01 24.08 7.16
CA TYR A 88 -22.54 24.21 5.79
C TYR A 88 -22.68 22.87 5.05
N THR A 89 -21.84 21.87 5.37
CA THR A 89 -21.77 20.56 4.70
C THR A 89 -21.67 19.38 5.66
N GLY A 90 -21.60 19.65 6.97
CA GLY A 90 -21.40 18.68 8.03
C GLY A 90 -22.65 17.89 8.31
N SER A 91 -22.68 16.71 7.73
CA SER A 91 -23.61 15.65 8.10
C SER A 91 -22.79 14.50 8.66
N PHE A 92 -23.40 13.68 9.50
CA PHE A 92 -22.80 12.39 9.87
C PHE A 92 -22.45 11.55 8.62
N ALA A 93 -23.18 11.74 7.52
CA ALA A 93 -22.87 11.13 6.24
C ALA A 93 -21.52 11.60 5.63
N SER A 94 -21.20 12.90 5.67
CA SER A 94 -19.94 13.42 5.14
C SER A 94 -18.74 12.96 5.98
N PHE A 95 -18.93 12.82 7.30
CA PHE A 95 -17.95 12.18 8.18
C PHE A 95 -17.66 10.73 7.74
N LEU A 96 -18.70 9.90 7.59
CA LEU A 96 -18.53 8.49 7.21
C LEU A 96 -17.91 8.33 5.82
N VAL A 97 -18.33 9.15 4.84
CA VAL A 97 -17.76 9.11 3.48
C VAL A 97 -16.28 9.49 3.49
N THR A 98 -15.91 10.55 4.21
CA THR A 98 -14.50 10.96 4.33
C THR A 98 -13.65 9.87 4.99
N LEU A 99 -14.19 9.20 6.00
CA LEU A 99 -13.51 8.13 6.72
C LEU A 99 -13.33 6.89 5.82
N ALA A 100 -14.36 6.51 5.06
CA ALA A 100 -14.28 5.43 4.09
C ALA A 100 -13.26 5.74 2.97
N MET A 101 -13.28 6.95 2.41
CA MET A 101 -12.31 7.38 1.40
C MET A 101 -10.88 7.36 1.94
N THR A 102 -10.68 7.85 3.16
CA THR A 102 -9.39 7.81 3.85
C THR A 102 -8.90 6.38 4.05
N TYR A 103 -9.80 5.46 4.40
CA TYR A 103 -9.45 4.07 4.63
C TYR A 103 -8.86 3.39 3.39
N PHE A 104 -9.46 3.64 2.21
CA PHE A 104 -9.02 3.06 0.94
C PHE A 104 -7.93 3.87 0.23
N ALA A 105 -7.68 5.12 0.61
CA ALA A 105 -6.66 5.96 0.00
C ALA A 105 -5.23 5.34 -0.04
N PRO A 106 -4.74 4.63 1.01
CA PRO A 106 -3.46 3.95 0.97
C PRO A 106 -3.36 2.90 -0.15
N LEU A 107 -4.48 2.30 -0.55
CA LEU A 107 -4.50 1.31 -1.62
C LEU A 107 -4.14 1.96 -2.96
N GLY A 108 -4.72 3.13 -3.28
CA GLY A 108 -4.39 3.86 -4.50
C GLY A 108 -2.93 4.32 -4.54
N VAL A 109 -2.46 4.91 -3.43
CA VAL A 109 -1.07 5.39 -3.32
C VAL A 109 -0.08 4.22 -3.34
N GLY A 110 -0.40 3.12 -2.67
CA GLY A 110 0.40 1.89 -2.65
C GLY A 110 0.54 1.25 -4.02
N LEU A 111 -0.55 1.19 -4.82
CA LEU A 111 -0.50 0.68 -6.19
C LEU A 111 0.44 1.50 -7.07
N ILE A 112 0.37 2.84 -6.97
CA ILE A 112 1.26 3.73 -7.73
C ILE A 112 2.72 3.49 -7.31
N ARG A 113 2.99 3.37 -6.00
CA ARG A 113 4.32 3.04 -5.48
C ARG A 113 4.85 1.72 -6.06
N GLU A 114 4.04 0.67 -6.06
CA GLU A 114 4.41 -0.64 -6.61
C GLU A 114 4.76 -0.56 -8.09
N LEU A 115 4.01 0.19 -8.90
CA LEU A 115 4.31 0.40 -10.32
C LEU A 115 5.69 1.01 -10.53
N TYR A 116 6.04 2.04 -9.75
CA TYR A 116 7.38 2.63 -9.83
C TYR A 116 8.46 1.67 -9.28
N GLN A 117 8.17 0.93 -8.22
CA GLN A 117 9.12 -0.04 -7.65
C GLN A 117 9.44 -1.18 -8.62
N LEU A 118 8.48 -1.62 -9.43
CA LEU A 118 8.71 -2.63 -10.49
C LEU A 118 9.78 -2.19 -11.49
N SER A 119 9.78 -0.90 -11.88
CA SER A 119 10.80 -0.37 -12.79
C SER A 119 12.20 -0.45 -12.19
N LEU A 120 12.33 -0.16 -10.88
CA LEU A 120 13.59 -0.26 -10.15
C LEU A 120 14.07 -1.71 -10.06
N LYS A 121 13.16 -2.65 -9.78
CA LYS A 121 13.49 -4.08 -9.76
C LYS A 121 13.98 -4.57 -11.12
N MET A 122 13.38 -4.12 -12.22
CA MET A 122 13.83 -4.47 -13.56
C MET A 122 15.28 -4.04 -13.81
N VAL A 123 15.63 -2.80 -13.46
CA VAL A 123 17.00 -2.28 -13.57
C VAL A 123 17.96 -3.07 -12.67
N LEU A 124 17.54 -3.40 -11.45
CA LEU A 124 18.31 -4.24 -10.52
C LEU A 124 18.63 -5.61 -11.13
N TYR A 125 17.61 -6.29 -11.68
CA TYR A 125 17.79 -7.60 -12.30
C TYR A 125 18.70 -7.56 -13.52
N LEU A 126 18.55 -6.57 -14.39
CA LEU A 126 19.44 -6.38 -15.54
C LEU A 126 20.90 -6.19 -15.11
N LYS A 127 21.13 -5.41 -14.05
CA LYS A 127 22.46 -5.21 -13.48
C LYS A 127 23.05 -6.52 -12.95
N ILE A 128 22.28 -7.29 -12.18
CA ILE A 128 22.73 -8.60 -11.66
C ILE A 128 23.14 -9.53 -12.81
N ILE A 129 22.36 -9.56 -13.89
CA ILE A 129 22.66 -10.37 -15.08
C ILE A 129 23.91 -9.86 -15.80
N SER A 130 24.06 -8.53 -15.95
CA SER A 130 25.22 -7.92 -16.63
C SER A 130 26.53 -8.04 -15.86
N THR A 131 26.48 -8.25 -14.53
CA THR A 131 27.66 -8.37 -13.67
C THR A 131 28.07 -9.84 -13.49
N LYS A 132 27.21 -10.79 -13.89
CA LYS A 132 27.51 -12.23 -13.99
C LYS A 132 28.20 -12.54 -15.31
#